data_AF-A0AAW9EP76-F1
#
_entry.id   AF-A0AAW9EP76-F1
#
_cell.length_a   1.000
_cell.length_b   1.000
_cell.length_c   1.000
_cell.angle_alpha   90.00
_cell.angle_beta   90.00
_cell.angle_gamma   90.00
#
_symmetry.space_group_name_H-M   'P 1'
#
loop_
_entity.id
_entity.type
_entity.pdbx_description
1 polymer ?
#
loop_
_entity_poly.entity_id
_entity_poly.type
_entity_poly.pdbx_seq_one_letter_code
_entity_poly.pdbx_strand_id
1 'polypeptide(L)'
;MKYVDGFVVAVPAENKEAYIAMAAKAAPLFKEFGALRVVECWADDVPDGKLTDFRMAVKAQEHEEVVFSWIEYPSKEVRDAANQKMMSDPRMKEFGESMPFDGKRMIYGGFAPIMEE
;
A
#
# COMPACT_ATOMS: atom_id res chain seq x y z
N MET A 1 18.22 -9.79 -6.07
CA MET A 1 17.13 -9.71 -7.07
C MET A 1 16.05 -8.85 -6.43
N LYS A 2 15.48 -7.88 -7.15
CA LYS A 2 14.50 -6.94 -6.60
C LYS A 2 13.31 -7.67 -5.98
N TYR A 3 12.55 -6.99 -5.12
CA TYR A 3 11.39 -7.55 -4.44
C TYR A 3 10.32 -6.48 -4.29
N VAL A 4 9.05 -6.86 -4.30
CA VAL A 4 7.93 -5.93 -4.26
C VAL A 4 6.97 -6.32 -3.14
N ASP A 5 6.59 -5.38 -2.28
CA ASP A 5 5.35 -5.50 -1.51
C ASP A 5 4.23 -4.81 -2.29
N GLY A 6 3.16 -5.54 -2.59
CA GLY A 6 1.97 -5.02 -3.26
C GLY A 6 0.79 -4.91 -2.31
N PHE A 7 -0.02 -3.87 -2.49
CA PHE A 7 -1.16 -3.54 -1.64
C PHE A 7 -2.37 -3.15 -2.51
N VAL A 8 -3.55 -3.53 -2.03
CA VAL A 8 -4.82 -2.97 -2.53
C VAL A 8 -5.65 -2.56 -1.32
N VAL A 9 -6.19 -1.34 -1.37
CA VAL A 9 -6.89 -0.71 -0.24
C VAL A 9 -8.20 -0.10 -0.73
N ALA A 10 -9.28 -0.19 0.06
CA ALA A 10 -10.49 0.59 -0.14
C ALA A 10 -10.44 1.83 0.76
N VAL A 11 -10.52 3.03 0.18
CA VAL A 11 -10.41 4.31 0.89
C VAL A 11 -11.69 5.12 0.64
N PRO A 12 -12.37 5.65 1.67
CA PRO A 12 -13.46 6.61 1.49
C PRO A 12 -13.05 7.74 0.55
N ALA A 13 -13.89 8.07 -0.42
CA ALA A 13 -13.56 9.05 -1.45
C ALA A 13 -13.28 10.44 -0.84
N GLU A 14 -14.00 10.82 0.22
CA GLU A 14 -13.75 12.06 0.98
C GLU A 14 -12.38 12.11 1.68
N ASN A 15 -11.71 10.97 1.84
CA ASN A 15 -10.44 10.85 2.56
C ASN A 15 -9.23 10.84 1.63
N LYS A 16 -9.39 11.14 0.33
CA LYS A 16 -8.28 11.11 -0.64
C LYS A 16 -7.08 11.94 -0.20
N GLU A 17 -7.29 13.18 0.23
CA GLU A 17 -6.23 14.07 0.69
C GLU A 17 -5.57 13.58 1.98
N ALA A 18 -6.37 13.01 2.91
CA ALA A 18 -5.86 12.41 4.14
C ALA A 18 -4.99 11.19 3.84
N TYR A 19 -5.38 10.36 2.88
CA TYR A 19 -4.60 9.23 2.39
C TYR A 19 -3.28 9.67 1.78
N ILE A 20 -3.30 10.67 0.89
CA ILE A 20 -2.08 11.25 0.29
C ILE A 20 -1.14 11.79 1.38
N ALA A 21 -1.68 12.53 2.36
CA ALA A 21 -0.89 13.07 3.46
C ALA A 21 -0.27 11.97 4.33
N MET A 22 -1.00 10.90 4.59
CA MET A 22 -0.49 9.72 5.30
C MET A 22 0.65 9.06 4.51
N ALA A 23 0.43 8.76 3.23
CA ALA A 23 1.43 8.11 2.37
C ALA A 23 2.69 8.98 2.18
N ALA A 24 2.53 10.30 2.04
CA ALA A 24 3.65 11.24 1.89
C ALA A 24 4.57 11.29 3.13
N LYS A 25 4.03 11.01 4.32
CA LYS A 25 4.84 10.91 5.54
C LYS A 25 5.44 9.51 5.74
N ALA A 26 4.76 8.45 5.30
CA ALA A 26 5.26 7.07 5.41
C ALA A 26 6.36 6.76 4.38
N ALA A 27 6.26 7.30 3.16
CA ALA A 27 7.19 6.99 2.07
C ALA A 27 8.67 7.31 2.40
N PRO A 28 9.03 8.47 3.01
CA PRO A 28 10.40 8.74 3.45
C PRO A 28 10.95 7.71 4.43
N LEU A 29 10.11 7.16 5.32
CA LEU A 29 10.52 6.13 6.28
C LEU A 29 10.82 4.81 5.58
N PHE A 30 9.99 4.41 4.62
CA PHE A 30 10.28 3.24 3.79
C PHE A 30 11.60 3.39 3.03
N LYS A 31 11.86 4.58 2.47
CA LYS A 31 13.14 4.90 1.81
C LYS A 31 14.32 4.85 2.77
N GLU A 32 14.19 5.42 3.96
CA GLU A 32 15.19 5.36 5.05
C GLU A 32 15.53 3.90 5.40
N PHE A 33 14.56 3.00 5.33
CA PHE A 33 14.75 1.58 5.65
C PHE A 33 15.18 0.70 4.47
N GLY A 34 15.37 1.28 3.28
CA GLY A 34 15.96 0.60 2.13
C GLY A 34 14.99 0.33 0.97
N ALA A 35 13.79 0.91 0.98
CA ALA A 35 12.93 0.90 -0.20
C ALA A 35 13.54 1.73 -1.34
N LEU A 36 13.42 1.23 -2.56
CA LEU A 36 13.85 1.89 -3.79
C LEU A 36 12.78 2.82 -4.34
N ARG A 37 11.51 2.49 -4.17
CA ARG A 37 10.36 3.24 -4.69
C ARG A 37 9.12 2.95 -3.87
N VAL A 38 8.27 3.95 -3.70
CA VAL A 38 6.92 3.83 -3.12
C VAL A 38 5.98 4.47 -4.14
N VAL A 39 4.92 3.78 -4.52
CA VAL A 39 3.95 4.26 -5.50
C VAL A 39 2.54 4.01 -4.98
N GLU A 40 1.73 5.05 -5.02
CA GLU A 40 0.32 5.02 -4.64
C GLU A 40 -0.51 5.46 -5.86
N CYS A 41 -1.46 4.64 -6.29
CA CYS A 41 -2.32 4.92 -7.44
C CYS A 41 -3.79 4.93 -7.01
N TRP A 42 -4.45 6.08 -7.16
CA TRP A 42 -5.90 6.20 -6.97
C TRP A 42 -6.65 5.64 -8.18
N ALA A 43 -7.78 4.96 -7.97
CA ALA A 43 -8.64 4.47 -9.04
C ALA A 43 -8.99 5.59 -10.04
N ASP A 44 -8.92 5.28 -11.33
CA ASP A 44 -9.27 6.18 -12.44
C ASP A 44 -10.23 5.47 -13.39
N ASP A 45 -9.78 4.35 -13.99
CA ASP A 45 -10.60 3.44 -14.80
C ASP A 45 -10.52 2.01 -14.25
N VAL A 46 -11.42 1.68 -13.32
CA VAL A 46 -11.47 0.38 -12.63
C VAL A 46 -12.81 -0.29 -12.96
N PRO A 47 -12.84 -1.29 -13.87
CA PRO A 47 -14.09 -1.90 -14.31
C PRO A 47 -14.68 -2.85 -13.27
N ASP A 48 -16.01 -2.89 -13.21
CA ASP A 48 -16.75 -3.88 -12.41
C ASP A 48 -16.83 -5.23 -13.11
N GLY A 49 -16.59 -6.30 -12.36
CA GLY A 49 -16.66 -7.68 -12.81
C GLY A 49 -17.92 -8.39 -12.32
N LYS A 50 -18.15 -9.62 -12.80
CA LYS A 50 -19.19 -10.52 -12.27
C LYS A 50 -18.67 -11.65 -11.40
N LEU A 51 -17.39 -12.01 -11.57
CA LEU A 51 -16.73 -13.06 -10.81
C LEU A 51 -15.73 -12.47 -9.81
N THR A 52 -14.88 -11.56 -10.29
CA THR A 52 -13.91 -10.81 -9.50
C THR A 52 -13.62 -9.48 -10.16
N ASP A 53 -13.25 -8.50 -9.35
CA ASP A 53 -12.68 -7.22 -9.75
C ASP A 53 -11.92 -6.61 -8.57
N PHE A 54 -11.30 -5.44 -8.77
CA PHE A 54 -10.53 -4.76 -7.73
C PHE A 54 -11.40 -4.31 -6.54
N ARG A 55 -12.65 -3.89 -6.78
CA ARG A 55 -13.56 -3.47 -5.70
C ARG A 55 -13.95 -4.67 -4.85
N MET A 56 -14.27 -5.81 -5.46
CA MET A 56 -14.55 -7.09 -4.80
C MET A 56 -13.35 -7.60 -3.99
N ALA A 57 -12.13 -7.43 -4.50
CA ALA A 57 -10.91 -7.91 -3.86
C ALA A 57 -10.70 -7.33 -2.45
N VAL A 58 -11.09 -6.07 -2.25
CA VAL A 58 -11.04 -5.37 -0.95
C VAL A 58 -12.42 -5.12 -0.34
N LYS A 59 -13.48 -5.71 -0.90
CA LYS A 59 -14.87 -5.50 -0.48
C LYS A 59 -15.18 -3.99 -0.32
N ALA A 60 -14.85 -3.19 -1.33
CA ALA A 60 -15.07 -1.75 -1.32
C ALA A 60 -16.56 -1.43 -1.22
N GLN A 61 -16.91 -0.45 -0.41
CA GLN A 61 -18.26 0.09 -0.30
C GLN A 61 -18.51 1.16 -1.37
N GLU A 62 -19.77 1.54 -1.59
CA GLU A 62 -20.15 2.50 -2.65
C GLU A 62 -19.44 3.87 -2.53
N HIS A 63 -19.14 4.30 -1.31
CA HIS A 63 -18.46 5.58 -1.04
C HIS A 63 -16.93 5.48 -1.03
N GLU A 64 -16.37 4.33 -1.40
CA GLU A 64 -14.94 4.07 -1.36
C GLU A 64 -14.37 3.86 -2.76
N GLU A 65 -13.11 4.27 -2.90
CA GLU A 65 -12.29 4.06 -4.07
C GLU A 65 -11.15 3.09 -3.78
N VAL A 66 -10.72 2.39 -4.83
CA VAL A 66 -9.57 1.49 -4.74
C VAL A 66 -8.28 2.30 -4.86
N VAL A 67 -7.32 1.99 -3.99
CA VAL A 67 -5.92 2.35 -4.16
C VAL A 67 -5.13 1.09 -4.48
N PHE A 68 -4.37 1.14 -5.58
CA PHE A 68 -3.37 0.14 -5.93
C PHE A 68 -1.99 0.71 -5.63
N SER A 69 -1.19 0.01 -4.84
CA SER A 69 0.11 0.53 -4.44
C SER A 69 1.17 -0.53 -4.25
N TRP A 70 2.42 -0.10 -4.33
CA TRP A 70 3.54 -1.00 -4.14
C TRP A 70 4.79 -0.28 -3.61
N ILE A 71 5.64 -1.08 -2.97
CA ILE A 71 6.96 -0.68 -2.49
C ILE A 71 8.00 -1.61 -3.11
N GLU A 72 8.96 -1.02 -3.83
CA GLU A 72 10.06 -1.76 -4.45
C GLU A 72 11.27 -1.79 -3.51
N TYR A 73 11.92 -2.93 -3.42
CA TYR A 73 13.10 -3.19 -2.61
C TYR A 73 14.22 -3.84 -3.45
N PRO A 74 15.50 -3.68 -3.07
CA PRO A 74 16.60 -4.29 -3.81
C PRO A 74 16.67 -5.81 -3.61
N SER A 75 16.11 -6.33 -2.51
CA SER A 75 15.98 -7.75 -2.24
C SER A 75 14.93 -8.05 -1.16
N LYS A 76 14.55 -9.34 -1.03
CA LYS A 76 13.64 -9.80 0.03
C LYS A 76 14.22 -9.57 1.42
N GLU A 77 15.52 -9.75 1.59
CA GLU A 77 16.22 -9.54 2.87
C GLU A 77 16.13 -8.08 3.31
N VAL A 78 16.30 -7.14 2.37
CA VAL A 78 16.13 -5.70 2.66
C VAL A 78 14.67 -5.38 2.96
N ARG A 79 13.72 -5.93 2.21
CA ARG A 79 12.28 -5.79 2.48
C ARG A 79 11.92 -6.28 3.89
N ASP A 80 12.39 -7.46 4.28
CA ASP A 80 12.06 -8.05 5.59
C ASP A 80 12.66 -7.22 6.74
N ALA A 81 13.91 -6.77 6.58
CA ALA A 81 14.55 -5.87 7.54
C ALA A 81 13.83 -4.51 7.62
N ALA A 82 13.37 -3.97 6.49
CA ALA A 82 12.62 -2.72 6.44
C ALA A 82 11.28 -2.83 7.17
N ASN A 83 10.55 -3.92 6.95
CA ASN A 83 9.25 -4.15 7.61
C ASN A 83 9.40 -4.33 9.12
N GLN A 84 10.44 -5.01 9.59
CA GLN A 84 10.73 -5.10 11.03
C GLN A 84 11.01 -3.74 11.67
N LYS A 85 11.79 -2.89 10.99
CA LYS A 85 12.02 -1.50 11.43
C LYS A 85 10.73 -0.71 11.44
N MET A 86 9.93 -0.81 10.37
CA MET A 86 8.66 -0.12 10.26
C MET A 86 7.69 -0.45 11.40
N MET A 87 7.58 -1.73 11.77
CA MET A 87 6.72 -2.17 12.88
C MET A 87 7.19 -1.71 14.26
N SER A 88 8.50 -1.49 14.43
CA SER A 88 9.08 -1.09 15.72
C SER A 88 9.35 0.41 15.84
N ASP A 89 9.27 1.16 14.74
CA ASP A 89 9.53 2.59 14.72
C ASP A 89 8.43 3.37 15.46
N PRO A 90 8.76 4.16 16.50
CA PRO A 90 7.79 4.97 17.22
C PRO A 90 7.02 5.94 16.32
N ARG A 91 7.65 6.45 15.24
CA ARG A 91 7.04 7.35 14.26
C ARG A 91 5.84 6.69 13.59
N MET A 92 5.80 5.35 13.50
CA MET A 92 4.72 4.59 12.86
C MET A 92 3.51 4.35 13.75
N LYS A 93 3.66 4.46 15.07
CA LYS A 93 2.53 4.25 16.00
C LYS A 93 1.42 5.27 15.77
N GLU A 94 1.79 6.52 15.47
CA GLU A 94 0.84 7.60 15.18
C GLU A 94 0.03 7.36 13.89
N PHE A 95 0.59 6.59 12.93
CA PHE A 95 -0.08 6.27 11.67
C PHE A 95 -1.14 5.18 11.81
N GLY A 96 -0.86 4.15 12.62
CA GLY A 96 -1.78 3.02 12.81
C GLY A 96 -3.11 3.42 13.47
N GLU A 97 -3.10 4.47 14.30
CA GLU A 97 -4.27 4.97 15.01
C GLU A 97 -5.14 5.91 14.16
N SER A 98 -4.61 6.42 13.05
CA SER A 98 -5.26 7.44 12.22
C SER A 98 -5.42 7.01 10.75
N MET A 99 -5.46 5.70 10.49
CA MET A 99 -5.62 5.19 9.13
C MET A 99 -6.93 5.72 8.51
N PRO A 100 -6.85 6.43 7.35
CA PRO A 100 -8.03 6.99 6.69
C PRO A 100 -8.86 5.94 5.93
N PHE A 101 -8.67 4.66 6.23
CA PHE A 101 -9.29 3.51 5.59
C PHE A 101 -9.39 2.31 6.57
N ASP A 102 -10.17 1.29 6.20
CA ASP A 102 -10.30 0.07 7.00
C ASP A 102 -9.17 -0.93 6.73
N GLY A 103 -8.18 -0.97 7.62
CA GLY A 103 -7.03 -1.88 7.52
C GLY A 103 -7.37 -3.38 7.53
N LYS A 104 -8.58 -3.79 7.95
CA LYS A 104 -8.98 -5.21 7.91
C LYS A 104 -9.30 -5.72 6.50
N ARG A 105 -9.64 -4.79 5.59
CA ARG A 105 -9.98 -5.09 4.19
C ARG A 105 -8.81 -4.90 3.24
N MET A 106 -7.73 -4.27 3.70
CA MET A 106 -6.47 -4.21 2.96
C MET A 106 -5.97 -5.62 2.66
N ILE A 107 -5.61 -5.86 1.40
CA ILE A 107 -4.86 -7.04 1.00
C ILE A 107 -3.41 -6.62 0.73
N TYR A 108 -2.47 -7.47 1.16
CA TYR A 108 -1.05 -7.23 0.96
C TYR A 108 -0.31 -8.53 0.71
N GLY A 109 0.83 -8.45 0.01
CA GLY A 109 1.69 -9.60 -0.25
C GLY A 109 3.06 -9.20 -0.76
N GLY A 110 4.05 -10.06 -0.54
CA GLY A 110 5.39 -9.90 -1.07
C GLY A 110 5.60 -10.76 -2.32
N PHE A 111 6.21 -10.19 -3.35
CA PHE A 111 6.37 -10.80 -4.68
C PHE A 111 7.81 -10.68 -5.16
N ALA A 112 8.34 -11.77 -5.71
CA ALA A 112 9.58 -11.75 -6.49
C ALA A 112 9.24 -11.40 -7.95
N PRO A 113 9.84 -10.35 -8.53
CA PRO A 113 9.63 -9.98 -9.91
C PRO A 113 10.19 -11.08 -10.83
N ILE A 114 9.40 -11.44 -11.85
CA ILE A 114 9.77 -12.43 -12.86
C ILE A 114 10.12 -11.78 -14.22
N MET A 115 9.79 -10.50 -14.40
CA MET A 115 10.08 -9.72 -15.60
C MET A 115 10.10 -8.22 -15.25
N GLU A 116 11.12 -7.50 -15.73
CA GLU A 116 11.31 -6.05 -15.57
C GLU A 116 12.06 -5.52 -16.82
N GLU A 117 11.69 -4.33 -17.32
CA GLU A 117 12.36 -3.63 -18.43
C GLU A 117 12.86 -2.25 -18.00
#